data_AF-A0A2B4R7L5-F1
#
_entry.id   AF-A0A2B4R7L5-F1
#
_cell.length_a   1.000
_cell.length_b   1.000
_cell.length_c   1.000
_cell.angle_alpha   90.00
_cell.angle_beta   90.00
_cell.angle_gamma   90.00
#
_symmetry.space_group_name_H-M   'P 1'
#
loop_
_entity.id
_entity.type
_entity.pdbx_description
1 polymer ?
#
loop_
_entity_poly.entity_id
_entity_poly.type
_entity_poly.pdbx_seq_one_letter_code
_entity_poly.pdbx_strand_id
1 'polypeptide(L)'
;MANRRSRQETYPVQYMKELFKGIATLNRKMGKDISEMCQKVLKPFRELYMCNIEQEESKAELDKSFKEILLSLKIHLYFHCGREEPAETKMENKREKETETETETETETETETETDIEMHTDTDTVTDTDKDPYKNLAALEAVLKLKSNGDNINFLVDPGSILLEMFSIYTLVKSPGNVKGSRAHADGVFQLANFWLNKLGKKNTFKPTVLAKVSRGEKYAIGCTMAVSHYLRPICLYNRIIRLKKPLREKIIHFDHMKLREDAKWEFRAFLRQAKDKGYDSKIDLCKNCQTFFIGDCWEEGHSTYLGACAEYCAVNELLPNEQTLEECTSEQTLEEYLLKRNLWRCERLFKDFRSISDICTKVCNRTEIDKSEVKEAYWKVIYKLHIFGLKPECSPYF
;
A
#
# COMPACT_ATOMS: atom_id res chain seq x y z
N MET A 1 4.22 -35.69 21.14
CA MET A 1 5.41 -34.84 20.89
C MET A 1 5.95 -34.91 19.45
N ALA A 2 5.72 -35.97 18.66
CA ALA A 2 6.16 -36.07 17.26
C ALA A 2 5.51 -35.04 16.29
N ASN A 3 4.29 -34.56 16.60
CA ASN A 3 3.51 -33.67 15.72
C ASN A 3 3.92 -32.18 15.76
N ARG A 4 4.79 -31.78 16.70
CA ARG A 4 5.36 -30.41 16.75
C ARG A 4 6.67 -30.28 15.95
N ARG A 5 7.46 -31.36 15.82
CA ARG A 5 8.72 -31.35 15.06
C ARG A 5 8.48 -31.29 13.54
N SER A 6 7.46 -31.97 13.01
CA SER A 6 7.13 -31.93 11.58
C SER A 6 6.66 -30.55 11.10
N ARG A 7 5.94 -29.78 11.93
CA ARG A 7 5.50 -28.42 11.60
C ARG A 7 6.64 -27.39 11.56
N GLN A 8 7.70 -27.58 12.35
CA GLN A 8 8.84 -26.66 12.37
C GLN A 8 9.76 -26.82 11.15
N GLU A 9 9.89 -28.03 10.60
CA GLU A 9 10.72 -28.28 9.41
C GLU A 9 10.08 -27.79 8.11
N THR A 10 8.75 -27.73 8.04
CA THR A 10 8.03 -27.24 6.85
C THR A 10 7.86 -25.73 6.80
N TYR A 11 8.02 -25.03 7.93
CA TYR A 11 7.76 -23.59 8.03
C TYR A 11 8.66 -22.72 7.13
N PRO A 12 10.00 -22.89 7.09
CA PRO A 12 10.86 -22.10 6.20
C PRO A 12 10.49 -22.27 4.72
N VAL A 13 10.17 -23.50 4.31
CA VAL A 13 9.81 -23.80 2.92
C VAL A 13 8.47 -23.17 2.54
N GLN A 14 7.46 -23.32 3.39
CA GLN A 14 6.16 -22.69 3.16
C GLN A 14 6.28 -21.17 3.12
N TYR A 15 7.00 -20.58 4.08
CA TYR A 15 7.21 -19.13 4.15
C TYR A 15 7.88 -18.59 2.90
N MET A 16 8.95 -19.23 2.42
CA MET A 16 9.67 -18.79 1.22
C MET A 16 8.80 -18.88 -0.04
N LYS A 17 7.97 -19.93 -0.17
CA LYS A 17 7.00 -20.05 -1.28
C LYS A 17 5.96 -18.94 -1.25
N GLU A 18 5.39 -18.66 -0.08
CA GLU A 18 4.42 -17.57 0.10
C GLU A 18 5.06 -16.21 -0.21
N LEU A 19 6.29 -15.99 0.26
CA LEU A 19 7.07 -14.80 -0.02
C LEU A 19 7.31 -14.61 -1.52
N PHE A 20 7.82 -15.64 -2.21
CA PHE A 20 8.04 -15.60 -3.65
C PHE A 20 6.75 -15.29 -4.41
N LYS A 21 5.64 -15.96 -4.07
CA LYS A 21 4.32 -15.71 -4.68
C LYS A 21 3.85 -14.27 -4.43
N GLY A 22 4.07 -13.76 -3.22
CA GLY A 22 3.74 -12.39 -2.83
C GLY A 22 4.50 -11.35 -3.65
N ILE A 23 5.82 -11.49 -3.76
CA ILE A 23 6.69 -10.63 -4.57
C ILE A 23 6.23 -10.65 -6.04
N ALA A 24 6.10 -11.84 -6.64
CA ALA A 24 5.71 -11.99 -8.04
C ALA A 24 4.32 -11.37 -8.31
N THR A 25 3.37 -11.58 -7.39
CA THR A 25 2.03 -11.01 -7.50
C THR A 25 2.06 -9.49 -7.46
N LEU A 26 2.80 -8.90 -6.51
CA LEU A 26 2.92 -7.45 -6.37
C LEU A 26 3.62 -6.81 -7.57
N ASN A 27 4.75 -7.37 -8.01
CA ASN A 27 5.49 -6.86 -9.16
C ASN A 27 4.63 -6.85 -10.44
N ARG A 28 3.83 -7.90 -10.66
CA ARG A 28 2.92 -7.98 -11.82
C ARG A 28 1.77 -6.97 -11.76
N LYS A 29 1.19 -6.72 -10.58
CA LYS A 29 -0.01 -5.87 -10.45
C LYS A 29 0.30 -4.40 -10.20
N MET A 30 1.49 -4.04 -9.75
CA MET A 30 1.81 -2.69 -9.28
C MET A 30 1.52 -1.62 -10.35
N GLY A 31 1.94 -1.85 -11.60
CA GLY A 31 1.65 -0.92 -12.70
C GLY A 31 0.14 -0.70 -12.93
N LYS A 32 -0.66 -1.77 -12.88
CA LYS A 32 -2.12 -1.67 -12.98
C LYS A 32 -2.71 -0.91 -11.79
N ASP A 33 -2.28 -1.22 -10.57
CA ASP A 33 -2.79 -0.59 -9.35
C ASP A 33 -2.51 0.92 -9.34
N ILE A 34 -1.31 1.33 -9.78
CA ILE A 34 -0.91 2.75 -9.94
C ILE A 34 -1.73 3.42 -11.04
N SER A 35 -1.89 2.77 -12.20
CA SER A 35 -2.67 3.33 -13.31
C SER A 35 -4.13 3.58 -12.90
N GLU A 36 -4.74 2.64 -12.17
CA GLU A 36 -6.07 2.84 -11.60
C GLU A 36 -6.12 4.03 -10.62
N MET A 37 -5.12 4.16 -9.75
CA MET A 37 -5.03 5.29 -8.81
C MET A 37 -4.95 6.63 -9.55
N CYS A 38 -4.09 6.72 -10.57
CA CYS A 38 -3.94 7.91 -11.39
C CYS A 38 -5.22 8.25 -12.15
N GLN A 39 -5.78 7.29 -12.89
CA GLN A 39 -6.87 7.55 -13.84
C GLN A 39 -8.25 7.59 -13.19
N LYS A 40 -8.50 6.81 -12.14
CA LYS A 40 -9.83 6.73 -11.51
C LYS A 40 -10.00 7.66 -10.32
N VAL A 41 -8.90 8.05 -9.67
CA VAL A 41 -8.94 8.87 -8.45
C VAL A 41 -8.24 10.22 -8.66
N LEU A 42 -6.93 10.22 -8.88
CA LEU A 42 -6.15 11.47 -8.86
C LEU A 42 -6.54 12.42 -9.98
N LYS A 43 -6.55 11.97 -11.24
CA LYS A 43 -6.88 12.81 -12.38
C LYS A 43 -8.31 13.38 -12.29
N PRO A 44 -9.37 12.56 -12.08
CA PRO A 44 -10.73 13.11 -12.05
C PRO A 44 -10.99 13.93 -10.79
N PHE A 45 -10.39 13.59 -9.64
CA PHE A 45 -10.48 14.45 -8.46
C PHE A 45 -9.79 15.79 -8.73
N ARG A 46 -8.67 15.79 -9.46
CA ARG A 46 -7.96 17.03 -9.83
C ARG A 46 -8.77 17.96 -10.70
N GLU A 47 -9.33 17.41 -11.77
CA GLU A 47 -10.24 18.13 -12.65
C GLU A 47 -11.42 18.69 -11.86
N LEU A 48 -12.00 17.89 -10.96
CA LEU A 48 -13.09 18.34 -10.10
C LEU A 48 -12.68 19.52 -9.21
N TYR A 49 -11.57 19.47 -8.46
CA TYR A 49 -11.25 20.58 -7.55
C TYR A 49 -10.72 21.82 -8.27
N MET A 50 -9.97 21.67 -9.37
CA MET A 50 -9.44 22.81 -10.13
C MET A 50 -10.56 23.72 -10.67
N CYS A 51 -11.74 23.17 -10.98
CA CYS A 51 -12.91 23.95 -11.38
C CYS A 51 -13.69 24.57 -10.20
N ASN A 52 -13.49 24.09 -8.97
CA ASN A 52 -14.38 24.37 -7.84
C ASN A 52 -13.73 25.14 -6.68
N ILE A 53 -12.41 25.32 -6.69
CA ILE A 53 -11.67 25.98 -5.62
C ILE A 53 -11.09 27.28 -6.19
N GLU A 54 -11.52 28.41 -5.65
CA GLU A 54 -10.99 29.73 -6.05
C GLU A 54 -9.79 30.15 -5.17
N GLN A 55 -9.75 29.66 -3.93
CA GLN A 55 -8.73 30.02 -2.95
C GLN A 55 -7.36 29.45 -3.33
N GLU A 56 -6.41 30.33 -3.65
CA GLU A 56 -5.05 29.95 -4.07
C GLU A 56 -4.28 29.17 -3.01
N GLU A 57 -4.46 29.47 -1.72
CA GLU A 57 -3.82 28.73 -0.63
C GLU A 57 -4.27 27.26 -0.60
N SER A 58 -5.58 27.01 -0.71
CA SER A 58 -6.12 25.65 -0.77
C SER A 58 -5.71 24.90 -2.03
N LYS A 59 -5.58 25.59 -3.18
CA LYS A 59 -5.01 24.98 -4.39
C LYS A 59 -3.56 24.56 -4.19
N ALA A 60 -2.74 25.43 -3.58
CA ALA A 60 -1.34 25.14 -3.32
C ALA A 60 -1.17 23.95 -2.35
N GLU A 61 -2.00 23.88 -1.31
CA GLU A 61 -2.00 22.75 -0.36
C GLU A 61 -2.43 21.44 -1.04
N LEU A 62 -3.47 21.47 -1.87
CA LEU A 62 -3.88 20.30 -2.65
C LEU A 62 -2.80 19.87 -3.64
N ASP A 63 -2.22 20.80 -4.42
CA ASP A 63 -1.15 20.50 -5.36
C ASP A 63 0.07 19.88 -4.66
N LYS A 64 0.38 20.32 -3.43
CA LYS A 64 1.40 19.68 -2.60
C LYS A 64 1.02 18.23 -2.28
N SER A 65 -0.20 17.98 -1.82
CA SER A 65 -0.69 16.62 -1.53
C SER A 65 -0.64 15.71 -2.77
N PHE A 66 -1.02 16.22 -3.95
CA PHE A 66 -0.88 15.48 -5.21
C PHE A 66 0.56 15.10 -5.50
N LYS A 67 1.49 16.04 -5.33
CA LYS A 67 2.92 15.80 -5.53
C LYS A 67 3.45 14.73 -4.59
N GLU A 68 3.07 14.76 -3.31
CA GLU A 68 3.46 13.74 -2.34
C GLU A 68 2.94 12.35 -2.75
N ILE A 69 1.68 12.23 -3.17
CA ILE A 69 1.13 10.95 -3.63
C ILE A 69 1.89 10.46 -4.87
N LEU A 70 2.06 11.30 -5.90
CA LEU A 70 2.70 10.89 -7.15
C LEU A 70 4.16 10.44 -6.94
N LEU A 71 4.91 11.15 -6.10
CA LEU A 71 6.27 10.74 -5.73
C LEU A 71 6.26 9.37 -5.05
N SER A 72 5.33 9.13 -4.11
CA SER A 72 5.20 7.82 -3.47
C SER A 72 4.85 6.72 -4.47
N LEU A 73 3.91 6.96 -5.38
CA LEU A 73 3.53 6.00 -6.43
C LEU A 73 4.72 5.70 -7.37
N LYS A 74 5.49 6.71 -7.74
CA LYS A 74 6.70 6.54 -8.57
C LYS A 74 7.74 5.66 -7.87
N ILE A 75 7.96 5.87 -6.58
CA ILE A 75 8.88 5.02 -5.80
C ILE A 75 8.35 3.58 -5.73
N HIS A 76 7.05 3.37 -5.56
CA HIS A 76 6.44 2.04 -5.62
C HIS A 76 6.68 1.36 -6.97
N LEU A 77 6.47 2.09 -8.08
CA LEU A 77 6.71 1.57 -9.42
C LEU A 77 8.18 1.22 -9.62
N TYR A 78 9.10 2.11 -9.26
CA TYR A 78 10.54 1.86 -9.35
C TYR A 78 10.98 0.64 -8.52
N PHE A 79 10.47 0.54 -7.30
CA PHE A 79 10.80 -0.54 -6.38
C PHE A 79 10.35 -1.92 -6.88
N HIS A 80 9.14 -2.00 -7.45
CA HIS A 80 8.53 -3.26 -7.88
C HIS A 80 8.78 -3.65 -9.35
N CYS A 81 8.85 -2.66 -10.23
CA CYS A 81 8.93 -2.86 -11.68
C CYS A 81 10.30 -2.46 -12.27
N GLY A 82 11.14 -1.75 -11.51
CA GLY A 82 12.42 -1.22 -11.98
C GLY A 82 12.33 0.17 -12.60
N ARG A 83 13.45 0.68 -13.13
CA ARG A 83 13.41 1.88 -13.98
C ARG A 83 12.99 1.44 -15.37
N GLU A 84 12.25 2.27 -16.08
CA GLU A 84 12.31 2.19 -17.54
C GLU A 84 13.78 2.39 -17.93
N GLU A 85 14.34 1.41 -18.63
CA GLU A 85 15.52 1.70 -19.42
C GLU A 85 15.06 2.74 -20.45
N PRO A 86 15.75 3.89 -20.57
CA PRO A 86 15.47 4.79 -21.67
C PRO A 86 15.60 3.95 -22.94
N ALA A 87 14.62 4.05 -23.84
CA ALA A 87 14.65 3.36 -25.12
C ALA A 87 15.86 3.85 -25.91
N GLU A 88 17.04 3.27 -25.65
CA GLU A 88 18.18 3.39 -26.54
C GLU A 88 17.78 2.67 -27.82
N THR A 89 17.52 3.50 -28.83
CA THR A 89 17.55 3.22 -30.26
C THR A 89 17.99 1.79 -30.57
N LYS A 90 17.03 0.85 -30.55
CA LYS A 90 17.14 -0.36 -31.35
C LYS A 90 17.02 0.10 -32.80
N MET A 91 18.15 0.52 -33.38
CA MET A 91 18.32 0.47 -34.83
C MET A 91 18.13 -0.99 -35.20
N GLU A 92 16.92 -1.33 -35.63
CA GLU A 92 16.67 -2.54 -36.40
C GLU A 92 17.54 -2.48 -37.65
N ASN A 93 18.63 -3.24 -37.63
CA ASN A 93 19.21 -3.75 -38.87
C ASN A 93 18.15 -4.67 -39.51
N LYS A 94 17.25 -4.07 -40.29
CA LYS A 94 16.44 -4.78 -41.28
C LYS A 94 17.41 -5.40 -42.29
N ARG A 95 17.74 -6.66 -42.06
CA ARG A 95 18.35 -7.50 -43.10
C ARG A 95 17.18 -7.94 -43.98
N GLU A 96 17.05 -7.27 -45.12
CA GLU A 96 16.18 -7.70 -46.22
C GLU A 96 16.51 -9.15 -46.54
N LYS A 97 15.52 -10.03 -46.37
CA LYS A 97 15.54 -11.37 -46.93
C LYS A 97 14.40 -11.40 -47.91
N GLU A 98 14.75 -11.19 -49.17
CA GLU A 98 13.89 -11.49 -50.31
C GLU A 98 13.42 -12.94 -50.19
N THR A 99 12.12 -13.14 -50.30
CA THR A 99 11.54 -14.46 -50.54
C THR A 99 10.45 -14.24 -51.56
N GLU A 100 10.81 -14.53 -52.81
CA GLU A 100 9.89 -14.78 -53.89
C GLU A 100 8.98 -15.95 -53.48
N THR A 101 7.68 -15.79 -53.64
CA THR A 101 6.80 -16.97 -53.69
C THR A 101 5.66 -16.65 -54.64
N GLU A 102 5.67 -17.41 -55.73
CA GLU A 102 4.69 -17.41 -56.78
C GLU A 102 3.33 -17.92 -56.28
N THR A 103 2.30 -17.31 -56.85
CA THR A 103 0.89 -17.73 -56.90
C THR A 103 0.73 -19.20 -57.29
N GLU A 104 -0.24 -19.88 -56.66
CA GLU A 104 -1.27 -20.64 -57.40
C GLU A 104 -2.48 -21.01 -56.51
N THR A 105 -3.59 -21.20 -57.21
CA THR A 105 -5.00 -21.02 -56.85
C THR A 105 -5.70 -22.32 -56.40
N GLU A 106 -6.74 -22.12 -55.57
CA GLU A 106 -8.04 -22.83 -55.47
C GLU A 106 -8.13 -24.36 -55.56
N THR A 107 -8.75 -24.99 -54.54
CA THR A 107 -10.04 -25.70 -54.72
C THR A 107 -10.76 -25.98 -53.39
N GLU A 108 -12.09 -25.89 -53.46
CA GLU A 108 -13.15 -26.23 -52.50
C GLU A 108 -13.07 -27.74 -52.11
N THR A 109 -13.75 -28.32 -51.11
CA THR A 109 -15.10 -28.18 -50.54
C THR A 109 -15.14 -29.08 -49.27
N GLU A 110 -16.04 -28.84 -48.31
CA GLU A 110 -16.92 -29.84 -47.64
C GLU A 110 -17.33 -29.52 -46.18
N THR A 111 -18.65 -29.28 -46.05
CA THR A 111 -19.64 -29.74 -45.05
C THR A 111 -19.50 -29.51 -43.53
N GLU A 112 -20.49 -28.74 -43.04
CA GLU A 112 -21.45 -29.01 -41.94
C GLU A 112 -20.94 -29.44 -40.56
N THR A 113 -21.13 -28.59 -39.55
CA THR A 113 -22.14 -28.79 -38.50
C THR A 113 -22.26 -27.55 -37.60
N GLU A 114 -23.48 -26.99 -37.51
CA GLU A 114 -23.84 -25.93 -36.58
C GLU A 114 -23.87 -26.47 -35.16
N THR A 115 -23.10 -25.86 -34.26
CA THR A 115 -23.33 -25.94 -32.81
C THR A 115 -23.33 -24.53 -32.26
N ASP A 116 -24.52 -24.05 -31.91
CA ASP A 116 -24.73 -22.80 -31.20
C ASP A 116 -24.09 -22.88 -29.81
N ILE A 117 -22.97 -22.16 -29.64
CA ILE A 117 -22.46 -21.77 -28.33
C ILE A 117 -22.45 -20.24 -28.34
N GLU A 118 -23.49 -19.64 -27.74
CA GLU A 118 -23.50 -18.23 -27.36
C GLU A 118 -22.39 -17.98 -26.33
N MET A 119 -21.19 -17.65 -26.82
CA MET A 119 -20.21 -16.94 -26.01
C MET A 119 -20.51 -15.44 -26.09
N HIS A 120 -21.10 -14.90 -25.04
CA HIS A 120 -21.01 -13.48 -24.76
C HIS A 120 -19.53 -13.12 -24.50
N THR A 121 -18.82 -12.75 -25.56
CA THR A 121 -17.57 -11.97 -25.46
C THR A 121 -17.95 -10.50 -25.38
N ASP A 122 -18.04 -10.00 -24.15
CA ASP A 122 -17.96 -8.55 -23.88
C ASP A 122 -16.60 -8.07 -24.39
N THR A 123 -16.60 -7.59 -25.63
CA THR A 123 -15.43 -7.01 -26.27
C THR A 123 -15.39 -5.55 -25.84
N ASP A 124 -14.87 -5.31 -24.65
CA ASP A 124 -14.48 -3.96 -24.22
C ASP A 124 -13.30 -3.50 -25.09
N THR A 125 -13.61 -2.80 -26.18
CA THR A 125 -12.65 -1.97 -26.92
C THR A 125 -12.20 -0.80 -26.04
N VAL A 126 -11.31 -1.08 -25.10
CA VAL A 126 -10.48 -0.06 -24.44
C VAL A 126 -9.26 0.14 -25.34
N THR A 127 -9.19 1.30 -25.97
CA THR A 127 -8.02 1.74 -26.75
C THR A 127 -6.72 1.52 -25.97
N ASP A 128 -5.76 0.83 -26.58
CA ASP A 128 -4.54 0.29 -25.95
C ASP A 128 -3.51 1.32 -25.45
N THR A 129 -3.82 2.62 -25.51
CA THR A 129 -2.91 3.71 -25.16
C THR A 129 -2.79 4.01 -23.66
N ASP A 130 -3.69 3.48 -22.80
CA ASP A 130 -3.83 3.89 -21.39
C ASP A 130 -3.26 2.90 -20.34
N LYS A 131 -2.62 1.82 -20.78
CA LYS A 131 -2.12 0.74 -19.88
C LYS A 131 -0.72 0.98 -19.30
N ASP A 132 -0.01 2.01 -19.78
CA ASP A 132 1.36 2.28 -19.35
C ASP A 132 1.40 3.13 -18.06
N PRO A 133 1.79 2.55 -16.92
CA PRO A 133 1.86 3.28 -15.65
C PRO A 133 2.86 4.45 -15.68
N TYR A 134 3.93 4.36 -16.47
CA TYR A 134 4.93 5.41 -16.57
C TYR A 134 4.36 6.61 -17.34
N LYS A 135 3.62 6.39 -18.43
CA LYS A 135 2.91 7.47 -19.14
C LYS A 135 1.86 8.16 -18.28
N ASN A 136 1.08 7.38 -17.54
CA ASN A 136 0.04 7.91 -16.64
C ASN A 136 0.65 8.81 -15.54
N LEU A 137 1.76 8.38 -14.94
CA LEU A 137 2.51 9.19 -13.99
C LEU A 137 3.12 10.42 -14.67
N ALA A 138 3.81 10.26 -15.80
CA ALA A 138 4.48 11.35 -16.51
C ALA A 138 3.50 12.46 -16.94
N ALA A 139 2.29 12.10 -17.37
CA ALA A 139 1.24 13.06 -17.71
C ALA A 139 0.86 13.90 -16.49
N LEU A 140 0.66 13.29 -15.31
CA LEU A 140 0.35 14.01 -14.08
C LEU A 140 1.56 14.80 -13.55
N GLU A 141 2.77 14.29 -13.70
CA GLU A 141 4.01 14.98 -13.33
C GLU A 141 4.22 16.26 -14.15
N ALA A 142 4.00 16.19 -15.46
CA ALA A 142 4.09 17.34 -16.35
C ALA A 142 3.11 18.43 -15.96
N VAL A 143 1.87 18.05 -15.64
CA VAL A 143 0.82 18.97 -15.16
C VAL A 143 1.21 19.63 -13.83
N LEU A 144 1.87 18.90 -12.92
CA LEU A 144 2.25 19.40 -11.60
C LEU A 144 3.67 19.98 -11.53
N LYS A 145 4.41 19.97 -12.65
CA LYS A 145 5.79 20.46 -12.76
C LYS A 145 6.74 19.83 -11.74
N LEU A 146 6.62 18.51 -11.53
CA LEU A 146 7.49 17.75 -10.63
C LEU A 146 8.91 17.60 -11.19
N LYS A 147 9.95 17.83 -10.37
CA LYS A 147 11.37 17.79 -10.76
C LYS A 147 12.22 16.74 -10.01
N SER A 148 11.60 15.80 -9.29
CA SER A 148 12.36 14.86 -8.45
C SER A 148 12.79 13.60 -9.21
N ASN A 149 14.02 13.16 -8.92
CA ASN A 149 14.47 11.80 -9.18
C ASN A 149 13.72 10.88 -8.20
N GLY A 150 12.95 9.93 -8.72
CA GLY A 150 11.96 9.14 -7.97
C GLY A 150 12.56 8.03 -7.09
N ASP A 151 13.72 8.27 -6.47
CA ASP A 151 14.49 7.26 -5.72
C ASP A 151 14.76 7.61 -4.25
N ASN A 152 14.32 8.79 -3.78
CA ASN A 152 14.47 9.17 -2.37
C ASN A 152 13.30 8.64 -1.53
N ILE A 153 13.58 7.60 -0.73
CA ILE A 153 12.61 6.94 0.16
C ILE A 153 11.94 7.86 1.19
N ASN A 154 12.53 9.04 1.46
CA ASN A 154 11.93 10.02 2.37
C ASN A 154 10.64 10.63 1.82
N PHE A 155 10.37 10.49 0.52
CA PHE A 155 9.11 10.89 -0.10
C PHE A 155 8.02 9.81 -0.06
N LEU A 156 8.30 8.62 0.51
CA LEU A 156 7.28 7.57 0.65
C LEU A 156 6.24 7.97 1.70
N VAL A 157 5.05 8.27 1.22
CA VAL A 157 3.84 8.51 2.03
C VAL A 157 2.82 7.39 1.80
N ASP A 158 1.88 7.23 2.74
CA ASP A 158 0.68 6.44 2.55
C ASP A 158 -0.33 7.24 1.70
N PRO A 159 -0.62 6.84 0.45
CA PRO A 159 -1.53 7.60 -0.41
C PRO A 159 -2.94 7.73 0.19
N GLY A 160 -3.39 6.73 0.97
CA GLY A 160 -4.69 6.76 1.63
C GLY A 160 -4.82 7.94 2.60
N SER A 161 -3.82 8.14 3.48
CA SER A 161 -3.86 9.24 4.45
C SER A 161 -3.82 10.60 3.76
N ILE A 162 -3.00 10.76 2.72
CA ILE A 162 -2.90 12.02 1.99
C ILE A 162 -4.19 12.33 1.21
N LEU A 163 -4.87 11.30 0.66
CA LEU A 163 -6.19 11.48 0.06
C LEU A 163 -7.22 11.99 1.09
N LEU A 164 -7.20 11.50 2.32
CA LEU A 164 -8.10 12.00 3.38
C LEU A 164 -7.83 13.48 3.72
N GLU A 165 -6.55 13.89 3.72
CA GLU A 165 -6.19 15.31 3.87
C GLU A 165 -6.74 16.15 2.72
N MET A 166 -6.61 15.67 1.47
CA MET A 166 -7.17 16.33 0.29
C MET A 166 -8.69 16.45 0.36
N PHE A 167 -9.39 15.38 0.78
CA PHE A 167 -10.84 15.41 0.98
C PHE A 167 -11.23 16.35 2.11
N SER A 168 -10.42 16.45 3.17
CA SER A 168 -10.60 17.41 4.25
C SER A 168 -10.54 18.85 3.76
N ILE A 169 -9.53 19.20 2.95
CA ILE A 169 -9.40 20.54 2.36
C ILE A 169 -10.60 20.83 1.47
N TYR A 170 -10.92 19.92 0.54
CA TYR A 170 -12.04 20.08 -0.39
C TYR A 170 -13.38 20.26 0.33
N THR A 171 -13.64 19.49 1.40
CA THR A 171 -14.87 19.60 2.20
C THR A 171 -15.02 20.98 2.85
N LEU A 172 -13.92 21.56 3.34
CA LEU A 172 -13.94 22.89 3.95
C LEU A 172 -14.17 23.99 2.91
N VAL A 173 -13.56 23.85 1.73
CA VAL A 173 -13.77 24.81 0.64
C VAL A 173 -15.21 24.76 0.11
N LYS A 174 -15.77 23.56 -0.09
CA LYS A 174 -17.15 23.37 -0.58
C LYS A 174 -18.21 23.78 0.43
N SER A 175 -17.88 23.83 1.71
CA SER A 175 -18.81 24.16 2.77
C SER A 175 -18.10 25.03 3.82
N PRO A 176 -17.91 26.34 3.54
CA PRO A 176 -17.13 27.23 4.42
C PRO A 176 -17.70 27.37 5.84
N GLY A 177 -18.99 27.07 6.03
CA GLY A 177 -19.61 27.01 7.37
C GLY A 177 -19.20 25.80 8.21
N ASN A 178 -18.55 24.80 7.61
CA ASN A 178 -18.03 23.64 8.34
C ASN A 178 -16.71 24.00 9.03
N VAL A 179 -16.61 23.64 10.30
CA VAL A 179 -15.35 23.76 11.06
C VAL A 179 -14.57 22.46 10.94
N LYS A 180 -13.24 22.55 10.72
CA LYS A 180 -12.36 21.38 10.69
C LYS A 180 -12.49 20.57 11.98
N GLY A 181 -12.74 19.27 11.84
CA GLY A 181 -12.94 18.37 12.97
C GLY A 181 -14.34 18.44 13.60
N SER A 182 -15.29 19.16 13.01
CA SER A 182 -16.71 19.03 13.35
C SER A 182 -17.29 17.72 12.80
N ARG A 183 -18.48 17.33 13.27
CA ARG A 183 -19.21 16.17 12.73
C ARG A 183 -19.47 16.29 11.23
N ALA A 184 -19.98 17.43 10.79
CA ALA A 184 -20.30 17.70 9.39
C ALA A 184 -19.05 17.63 8.49
N HIS A 185 -17.92 18.19 8.96
CA HIS A 185 -16.63 18.07 8.27
C HIS A 185 -16.20 16.60 8.13
N ALA A 186 -16.21 15.84 9.23
CA ALA A 186 -15.82 14.43 9.22
C ALA A 186 -16.73 13.57 8.33
N ASP A 187 -18.04 13.85 8.32
CA ASP A 187 -18.99 13.15 7.44
C ASP A 187 -18.74 13.45 5.96
N GLY A 188 -18.45 14.70 5.61
CA GLY A 188 -18.07 15.07 4.23
C GLY A 188 -16.79 14.38 3.77
N VAL A 189 -15.77 14.33 4.63
CA VAL A 189 -14.51 13.60 4.34
C VAL A 189 -14.76 12.11 4.16
N PHE A 190 -15.57 11.50 5.04
CA PHE A 190 -15.90 10.08 4.94
C PHE A 190 -16.65 9.75 3.65
N GLN A 191 -17.62 10.59 3.25
CA GLN A 191 -18.38 10.42 2.01
C GLN A 191 -17.49 10.50 0.77
N LEU A 192 -16.59 11.50 0.71
CA LEU A 192 -15.62 11.62 -0.37
C LEU A 192 -14.66 10.43 -0.41
N ALA A 193 -14.16 10.00 0.74
CA ALA A 193 -13.29 8.83 0.85
C ALA A 193 -14.00 7.58 0.34
N ASN A 194 -15.24 7.33 0.78
CA ASN A 194 -16.03 6.21 0.31
C ASN A 194 -16.22 6.27 -1.22
N PHE A 195 -16.65 7.42 -1.74
CA PHE A 195 -16.88 7.59 -3.19
C PHE A 195 -15.62 7.34 -4.03
N TRP A 196 -14.52 8.03 -3.72
CA TRP A 196 -13.31 7.98 -4.54
C TRP A 196 -12.55 6.66 -4.41
N LEU A 197 -12.37 6.15 -3.20
CA LEU A 197 -11.66 4.90 -2.99
C LEU A 197 -12.43 3.70 -3.57
N ASN A 198 -13.76 3.79 -3.71
CA ASN A 198 -14.56 2.75 -4.35
C ASN A 198 -14.34 2.62 -5.84
N LYS A 199 -13.83 3.66 -6.51
CA LYS A 199 -13.46 3.58 -7.94
C LYS A 199 -12.27 2.66 -8.18
N LEU A 200 -11.42 2.45 -7.18
CA LEU A 200 -10.30 1.52 -7.26
C LEU A 200 -10.78 0.07 -7.21
N GLY A 201 -10.11 -0.79 -7.98
CA GLY A 201 -10.38 -2.22 -7.96
C GLY A 201 -10.29 -2.80 -6.54
N LYS A 202 -11.12 -3.81 -6.24
CA LYS A 202 -11.19 -4.45 -4.92
C LYS A 202 -9.83 -4.92 -4.38
N LYS A 203 -8.92 -5.30 -5.27
CA LYS A 203 -7.60 -5.86 -4.95
C LYS A 203 -6.44 -4.85 -5.11
N ASN A 204 -6.78 -3.59 -5.36
CA ASN A 204 -5.81 -2.52 -5.56
C ASN A 204 -5.01 -2.27 -4.27
N THR A 205 -3.69 -2.21 -4.40
CA THR A 205 -2.74 -2.04 -3.27
C THR A 205 -2.95 -0.73 -2.51
N PHE A 206 -3.41 0.33 -3.20
CA PHE A 206 -3.60 1.67 -2.63
C PHE A 206 -5.02 1.93 -2.15
N LYS A 207 -5.89 0.90 -2.15
CA LYS A 207 -7.24 0.98 -1.57
C LYS A 207 -7.21 0.52 -0.11
N PRO A 208 -7.44 1.40 0.87
CA PRO A 208 -7.51 1.01 2.29
C PRO A 208 -8.50 -0.12 2.53
N THR A 209 -8.17 -1.03 3.44
CA THR A 209 -9.11 -2.07 3.85
C THR A 209 -10.20 -1.48 4.74
N VAL A 210 -9.87 -0.43 5.51
CA VAL A 210 -10.78 0.17 6.50
C VAL A 210 -10.69 1.68 6.49
N LEU A 211 -11.86 2.31 6.67
CA LEU A 211 -11.99 3.70 7.11
C LEU A 211 -12.41 3.74 8.58
N ALA A 212 -11.92 4.73 9.31
CA ALA A 212 -12.26 4.93 10.71
C ALA A 212 -12.72 6.35 10.96
N LYS A 213 -13.63 6.48 11.92
CA LYS A 213 -14.15 7.72 12.45
C LYS A 213 -13.99 7.69 13.95
N VAL A 214 -13.16 8.58 14.47
CA VAL A 214 -12.91 8.74 15.90
C VAL A 214 -13.54 10.05 16.34
N SER A 215 -14.20 10.06 17.50
CA SER A 215 -14.72 11.29 18.08
C SER A 215 -14.38 11.41 19.55
N ARG A 216 -14.25 12.67 20.00
CA ARG A 216 -14.10 13.07 21.38
C ARG A 216 -15.04 14.23 21.66
N GLY A 217 -16.21 13.93 22.22
CA GLY A 217 -17.30 14.90 22.32
C GLY A 217 -17.72 15.43 20.94
N GLU A 218 -17.56 16.72 20.70
CA GLU A 218 -17.92 17.37 19.42
C GLU A 218 -16.79 17.39 18.39
N LYS A 219 -15.61 16.86 18.73
CA LYS A 219 -14.46 16.78 17.82
C LYS A 219 -14.40 15.42 17.14
N TYR A 220 -14.17 15.40 15.84
CA TYR A 220 -14.16 14.23 14.99
C TYR A 220 -12.89 14.19 14.15
N ALA A 221 -12.42 12.99 13.84
CA ALA A 221 -11.32 12.73 12.93
C ALA A 221 -11.65 11.52 12.06
N ILE A 222 -11.19 11.55 10.80
CA ILE A 222 -11.28 10.43 9.87
C ILE A 222 -9.88 9.91 9.58
N GLY A 223 -9.74 8.58 9.56
CA GLY A 223 -8.51 7.92 9.17
C GLY A 223 -8.78 6.72 8.26
N CYS A 224 -7.74 6.18 7.63
CA CYS A 224 -7.77 4.88 6.96
C CYS A 224 -6.56 3.99 7.33
N THR A 225 -6.72 2.67 7.18
CA THR A 225 -5.57 1.74 7.22
C THR A 225 -4.56 2.08 6.13
N MET A 226 -3.26 1.90 6.40
CA MET A 226 -2.21 2.14 5.41
C MET A 226 -2.39 1.27 4.15
N ALA A 227 -2.44 1.93 3.01
CA ALA A 227 -2.69 1.30 1.71
C ALA A 227 -1.46 1.47 0.82
N VAL A 228 -0.45 0.63 1.08
CA VAL A 228 0.86 0.62 0.41
C VAL A 228 1.32 -0.82 0.22
N SER A 229 2.35 -1.05 -0.59
CA SER A 229 2.90 -2.41 -0.72
C SER A 229 3.42 -2.89 0.63
N HIS A 230 3.28 -4.19 0.91
CA HIS A 230 3.71 -4.76 2.20
C HIS A 230 5.23 -4.60 2.45
N TYR A 231 6.03 -4.44 1.39
CA TYR A 231 7.49 -4.25 1.49
C TYR A 231 7.89 -2.79 1.71
N LEU A 232 7.08 -1.83 1.28
CA LEU A 232 7.27 -0.40 1.54
C LEU A 232 6.48 0.10 2.77
N ARG A 233 5.56 -0.71 3.30
CA ARG A 233 4.81 -0.41 4.51
C ARG A 233 5.69 0.00 5.70
N PRO A 234 6.82 -0.65 6.01
CA PRO A 234 7.67 -0.24 7.14
C PRO A 234 8.20 1.19 7.04
N ILE A 235 8.62 1.63 5.85
CA ILE A 235 9.14 3.00 5.67
C ILE A 235 8.03 4.04 5.63
N CYS A 236 6.88 3.73 5.01
CA CYS A 236 5.70 4.58 5.08
C CYS A 236 5.22 4.74 6.53
N LEU A 237 5.32 3.68 7.34
CA LEU A 237 4.97 3.71 8.76
C LEU A 237 5.97 4.56 9.54
N TYR A 238 7.27 4.40 9.30
CA TYR A 238 8.29 5.27 9.90
C TYR A 238 7.99 6.76 9.61
N ASN A 239 7.78 7.11 8.34
CA ASN A 239 7.49 8.49 7.91
C ASN A 239 6.20 9.02 8.54
N ARG A 240 5.22 8.16 8.78
CA ARG A 240 4.01 8.49 9.51
C ARG A 240 4.27 8.75 10.99
N ILE A 241 4.99 7.85 11.66
CA ILE A 241 5.28 7.91 13.10
C ILE A 241 6.05 9.20 13.45
N ILE A 242 7.05 9.59 12.66
CA ILE A 242 7.85 10.79 12.94
C ILE A 242 7.04 12.09 12.85
N ARG A 243 5.93 12.11 12.08
CA ARG A 243 5.04 13.27 11.94
C ARG A 243 4.06 13.43 13.11
N LEU A 244 3.99 12.46 14.01
CA LEU A 244 3.10 12.49 15.16
C LEU A 244 3.59 13.42 16.25
N LYS A 245 2.66 13.84 17.11
CA LYS A 245 3.00 14.52 18.36
C LYS A 245 3.83 13.60 19.24
N LYS A 246 4.87 14.15 19.88
CA LYS A 246 5.84 13.40 20.69
C LYS A 246 5.22 12.40 21.68
N PRO A 247 4.21 12.76 22.52
CA PRO A 247 3.66 11.81 23.49
C PRO A 247 3.04 10.56 22.85
N LEU A 248 2.45 10.74 21.68
CA LEU A 248 1.78 9.68 20.93
C LEU A 248 2.81 8.80 20.23
N ARG A 249 3.80 9.44 19.61
CA ARG A 249 4.97 8.81 18.99
C ARG A 249 5.73 7.90 19.96
N GLU A 250 6.02 8.41 21.16
CA GLU A 250 6.66 7.64 22.23
C GLU A 250 5.86 6.38 22.57
N LYS A 251 4.55 6.53 22.81
CA LYS A 251 3.68 5.38 23.14
C LYS A 251 3.67 4.31 22.05
N ILE A 252 3.70 4.70 20.77
CA ILE A 252 3.74 3.74 19.66
C ILE A 252 5.09 3.03 19.59
N ILE A 253 6.19 3.77 19.73
CA ILE A 253 7.55 3.22 19.64
C ILE A 253 7.80 2.25 20.79
N HIS A 254 7.31 2.57 21.98
CA HIS A 254 7.42 1.71 23.16
C HIS A 254 6.32 0.65 23.25
N PHE A 255 5.36 0.65 22.32
CA PHE A 255 4.18 -0.21 22.33
C PHE A 255 3.47 -0.20 23.69
N ASP A 256 3.23 1.00 24.21
CA ASP A 256 2.60 1.24 25.51
C ASP A 256 1.21 1.86 25.34
N HIS A 257 0.31 1.58 26.27
CA HIS A 257 -1.06 2.07 26.25
C HIS A 257 -1.14 3.61 26.38
N MET A 258 -2.10 4.19 25.68
CA MET A 258 -2.45 5.60 25.82
C MET A 258 -3.34 5.79 27.04
N LYS A 259 -2.94 6.67 27.95
CA LYS A 259 -3.81 7.14 29.04
C LYS A 259 -4.83 8.12 28.46
N LEU A 260 -5.96 7.60 28.01
CA LEU A 260 -7.09 8.42 27.61
C LEU A 260 -7.71 9.05 28.87
N ARG A 261 -8.13 10.30 28.73
CA ARG A 261 -8.86 11.02 29.77
C ARG A 261 -10.24 10.36 29.97
N GLU A 262 -10.50 9.84 31.17
CA GLU A 262 -11.73 9.12 31.53
C GLU A 262 -12.99 10.00 31.42
N ASP A 263 -12.84 11.32 31.61
CA ASP A 263 -13.91 12.31 31.45
C ASP A 263 -14.24 12.61 29.98
N ALA A 264 -13.39 12.19 29.04
CA ALA A 264 -13.60 12.41 27.63
C ALA A 264 -14.44 11.28 27.02
N LYS A 265 -15.63 11.63 26.52
CA LYS A 265 -16.49 10.71 25.74
C LYS A 265 -15.85 10.39 24.39
N TRP A 266 -14.94 9.41 24.39
CA TRP A 266 -14.35 8.86 23.18
C TRP A 266 -15.30 7.87 22.52
N GLU A 267 -15.45 7.96 21.20
CA GLU A 267 -16.09 6.92 20.40
C GLU A 267 -15.17 6.54 19.25
N PHE A 268 -15.02 5.24 19.03
CA PHE A 268 -14.27 4.68 17.92
C PHE A 268 -15.23 3.91 17.03
N ARG A 269 -15.28 4.27 15.75
CA ARG A 269 -16.07 3.57 14.74
C ARG A 269 -15.17 3.22 13.58
N ALA A 270 -15.33 2.01 13.07
CA ALA A 270 -14.58 1.60 11.91
C ALA A 270 -15.42 0.79 10.94
N PHE A 271 -15.04 0.90 9.68
CA PHE A 271 -15.84 0.52 8.53
C PHE A 271 -14.98 -0.29 7.59
N LEU A 272 -15.31 -1.58 7.44
CA LEU A 272 -14.62 -2.51 6.55
C LEU A 272 -15.10 -2.34 5.12
N ARG A 273 -14.14 -2.34 4.19
CA ARG A 273 -14.41 -2.41 2.76
C ARG A 273 -15.15 -3.71 2.44
N GLN A 274 -16.35 -3.60 1.87
CA GLN A 274 -17.10 -4.76 1.44
C GLN A 274 -16.59 -5.34 0.11
N ALA A 275 -16.86 -6.63 -0.06
CA ALA A 275 -16.45 -7.42 -1.21
C ALA A 275 -17.23 -7.13 -2.52
N LYS A 276 -18.38 -6.45 -2.46
CA LYS A 276 -19.36 -6.31 -3.56
C LYS A 276 -19.62 -4.84 -3.95
N ASP A 277 -18.57 -4.02 -4.05
CA ASP A 277 -18.63 -2.60 -4.47
C ASP A 277 -19.51 -1.67 -3.61
N LYS A 278 -20.04 -2.15 -2.49
CA LYS A 278 -20.83 -1.38 -1.50
C LYS A 278 -19.99 -0.47 -0.60
N GLY A 279 -18.71 -0.26 -0.91
CA GLY A 279 -17.88 0.63 -0.11
C GLY A 279 -17.62 0.23 1.34
N TYR A 280 -17.47 1.24 2.19
CA TYR A 280 -17.13 1.14 3.61
C TYR A 280 -18.37 1.24 4.48
N ASP A 281 -19.24 0.23 4.40
CA ASP A 281 -20.54 0.23 5.10
C ASP A 281 -20.61 -0.81 6.24
N SER A 282 -19.68 -1.77 6.28
CA SER A 282 -19.64 -2.80 7.33
C SER A 282 -18.96 -2.29 8.59
N LYS A 283 -19.74 -1.95 9.62
CA LYS A 283 -19.19 -1.64 10.94
C LYS A 283 -18.47 -2.86 11.51
N ILE A 284 -17.29 -2.67 12.06
CA ILE A 284 -16.50 -3.72 12.73
C ILE A 284 -15.90 -3.22 14.04
N ASP A 285 -15.68 -4.14 14.98
CA ASP A 285 -15.13 -3.87 16.32
C ASP A 285 -13.62 -3.73 16.28
N LEU A 286 -13.06 -2.87 17.15
CA LEU A 286 -11.63 -2.57 17.27
C LEU A 286 -10.77 -3.84 17.26
N CYS A 287 -9.63 -3.80 16.55
CA CYS A 287 -8.70 -4.92 16.59
C CYS A 287 -7.97 -4.98 17.94
N LYS A 288 -7.39 -6.15 18.23
CA LYS A 288 -6.66 -6.41 19.49
C LYS A 288 -5.67 -5.31 19.86
N ASN A 289 -4.83 -4.88 18.91
CA ASN A 289 -3.81 -3.86 19.17
C ASN A 289 -4.44 -2.50 19.50
N CYS A 290 -5.58 -2.16 18.89
CA CYS A 290 -6.31 -0.93 19.23
C CYS A 290 -6.99 -1.04 20.60
N GLN A 291 -7.54 -2.21 20.95
CA GLN A 291 -8.08 -2.46 22.28
C GLN A 291 -6.98 -2.32 23.34
N THR A 292 -5.82 -2.94 23.14
CA THR A 292 -4.69 -2.80 24.07
C THR A 292 -4.18 -1.37 24.15
N PHE A 293 -4.04 -0.68 23.02
CA PHE A 293 -3.47 0.67 23.01
C PHE A 293 -4.42 1.75 23.54
N PHE A 294 -5.71 1.71 23.21
CA PHE A 294 -6.67 2.76 23.57
C PHE A 294 -7.57 2.41 24.75
N ILE A 295 -7.83 1.12 24.99
CA ILE A 295 -8.71 0.64 26.07
C ILE A 295 -7.90 0.02 27.21
N GLY A 296 -6.65 -0.40 26.96
CA GLY A 296 -5.83 -1.09 27.95
C GLY A 296 -6.21 -2.57 28.14
N ASP A 297 -7.04 -3.11 27.24
CA ASP A 297 -7.45 -4.50 27.30
C ASP A 297 -6.39 -5.39 26.61
N CYS A 298 -5.73 -6.23 27.41
CA CYS A 298 -4.69 -7.16 26.97
C CYS A 298 -5.17 -8.61 26.89
N TRP A 299 -6.45 -8.90 27.18
CA TRP A 299 -6.92 -10.27 27.43
C TRP A 299 -7.89 -10.84 26.38
N GLU A 300 -8.43 -10.05 25.46
CA GLU A 300 -9.34 -10.56 24.42
C GLU A 300 -8.64 -11.09 23.15
N GLU A 301 -9.22 -12.15 22.56
CA GLU A 301 -8.93 -12.66 21.22
C GLU A 301 -9.50 -11.70 20.16
N GLY A 302 -8.93 -10.50 20.05
CA GLY A 302 -9.31 -9.58 18.98
C GLY A 302 -9.02 -10.17 17.60
N HIS A 303 -9.86 -9.83 16.61
CA HIS A 303 -9.70 -10.25 15.22
C HIS A 303 -8.29 -9.95 14.67
N SER A 304 -7.88 -10.68 13.62
CA SER A 304 -6.67 -10.39 12.86
C SER A 304 -6.60 -8.90 12.54
N THR A 305 -5.42 -8.33 12.73
CA THR A 305 -5.19 -6.90 13.00
C THR A 305 -5.56 -6.01 11.81
N TYR A 306 -6.81 -5.55 11.74
CA TYR A 306 -7.29 -4.81 10.56
C TYR A 306 -8.03 -3.50 10.85
N LEU A 307 -7.72 -2.72 11.90
CA LEU A 307 -8.51 -1.52 12.18
C LEU A 307 -7.80 -0.20 12.52
N GLY A 308 -8.05 0.80 11.68
CA GLY A 308 -8.92 1.95 12.02
C GLY A 308 -8.46 2.95 13.09
N ALA A 309 -8.13 2.59 14.32
CA ALA A 309 -7.33 3.49 15.17
C ALA A 309 -5.83 3.29 14.85
N CYS A 310 -5.51 2.14 14.25
CA CYS A 310 -4.35 1.95 13.38
C CYS A 310 -4.36 2.82 12.11
N ALA A 311 -5.42 3.58 11.88
CA ALA A 311 -5.46 4.54 10.80
C ALA A 311 -4.61 5.77 11.04
N GLU A 312 -3.99 5.95 12.21
CA GLU A 312 -2.82 6.79 12.43
C GLU A 312 -1.55 5.95 12.72
N TYR A 313 -1.70 4.66 13.05
CA TYR A 313 -0.63 3.77 13.56
C TYR A 313 -0.69 2.35 12.97
N CYS A 314 0.22 1.93 12.09
CA CYS A 314 0.36 0.49 11.90
C CYS A 314 0.96 -0.10 13.18
N ALA A 315 0.20 -0.92 13.90
CA ALA A 315 0.71 -1.63 15.04
C ALA A 315 1.79 -2.61 14.57
N VAL A 316 2.93 -2.59 15.26
CA VAL A 316 3.95 -3.63 15.21
C VAL A 316 3.25 -4.97 15.53
N ASN A 317 3.39 -5.97 14.65
CA ASN A 317 2.70 -7.25 14.85
C ASN A 317 3.30 -8.02 16.04
N GLU A 318 4.62 -7.94 16.25
CA GLU A 318 5.35 -8.54 17.37
C GLU A 318 6.61 -7.71 17.69
N LEU A 319 6.89 -7.35 18.94
CA LEU A 319 8.21 -6.78 19.27
C LEU A 319 9.30 -7.79 18.97
N LEU A 320 10.40 -7.37 18.33
CA LEU A 320 11.51 -8.26 18.07
C LEU A 320 12.13 -8.71 19.40
N PRO A 321 12.63 -9.96 19.53
CA PRO A 321 13.14 -10.48 20.81
C PRO A 321 14.18 -9.58 21.48
N ASN A 322 15.04 -8.93 20.70
CA ASN A 322 16.08 -8.03 21.22
C ASN A 322 15.55 -6.63 21.64
N GLU A 323 14.27 -6.33 21.41
CA GLU A 323 13.61 -5.10 21.88
C GLU A 323 13.21 -5.20 23.35
N GLN A 324 13.05 -6.42 23.87
CA GLN A 324 12.67 -6.69 25.26
C GLN A 324 13.86 -6.64 26.23
N THR A 325 15.09 -6.75 25.71
CA THR A 325 16.34 -6.84 26.48
C THR A 325 17.28 -5.67 26.24
N LEU A 326 16.79 -4.57 25.64
CA LEU A 326 17.58 -3.38 25.41
C LEU A 326 17.78 -2.66 26.75
N GLU A 327 18.81 -3.09 27.47
CA GLU A 327 19.36 -2.35 28.61
C GLU A 327 19.68 -0.91 28.20
N GLU A 328 19.44 0.00 29.13
CA GLU A 328 19.40 1.45 28.96
C GLU A 328 20.47 1.97 28.00
N CYS A 329 20.01 2.65 26.95
CA CYS A 329 20.84 3.22 25.90
C CYS A 329 21.95 4.10 26.52
N THR A 330 23.18 3.60 26.59
CA THR A 330 24.33 4.37 27.07
C THR A 330 24.82 5.29 25.96
N SER A 331 24.37 6.54 25.98
CA SER A 331 24.92 7.77 25.37
C SER A 331 23.83 8.84 25.42
N GLU A 332 24.14 10.10 25.12
CA GLU A 332 23.22 11.26 25.14
C GLU A 332 21.92 11.12 24.30
N GLN A 333 21.70 9.98 23.64
CA GLN A 333 20.59 9.70 22.74
C GLN A 333 19.43 8.99 23.47
N THR A 334 18.19 9.46 23.24
CA THR A 334 17.01 8.80 23.83
C THR A 334 16.75 7.43 23.19
N LEU A 335 16.14 6.50 23.95
CA LEU A 335 15.72 5.18 23.44
C LEU A 335 14.80 5.31 22.20
N GLU A 336 13.92 6.32 22.20
CA GLU A 336 13.05 6.68 21.08
C GLU A 336 13.87 6.95 19.80
N GLU A 337 14.86 7.84 19.88
CA GLU A 337 15.72 8.20 18.75
C GLU A 337 16.54 7.00 18.28
N TYR A 338 17.05 6.18 19.19
CA TYR A 338 17.78 4.96 18.84
C TYR A 338 16.91 3.99 18.04
N LEU A 339 15.70 3.70 18.52
CA LEU A 339 14.76 2.80 17.84
C LEU A 339 14.36 3.33 16.46
N LEU A 340 14.10 4.63 16.34
CA LEU A 340 13.80 5.28 15.08
C LEU A 340 14.97 5.18 14.08
N LYS A 341 16.20 5.53 14.49
CA LYS A 341 17.38 5.42 13.62
C LYS A 341 17.61 3.98 13.17
N ARG A 342 17.51 3.01 14.09
CA ARG A 342 17.69 1.59 13.78
C ARG A 342 16.67 1.07 12.78
N ASN A 343 15.39 1.44 12.96
CA ASN A 343 14.34 1.00 12.05
C ASN A 343 14.41 1.68 10.68
N LEU A 344 14.78 2.97 10.63
CA LEU A 344 15.07 3.66 9.37
C LEU A 344 16.20 2.95 8.60
N TRP A 345 17.30 2.63 9.28
CA TRP A 345 18.42 1.91 8.68
C TRP A 345 18.00 0.54 8.12
N ARG A 346 17.13 -0.19 8.82
CA ARG A 346 16.56 -1.46 8.32
C ARG A 346 15.71 -1.25 7.08
N CYS A 347 14.87 -0.21 7.05
CA CYS A 347 14.06 0.16 5.89
C CYS A 347 14.95 0.49 4.68
N GLU A 348 15.99 1.30 4.88
CA GLU A 348 16.97 1.63 3.84
C GLU A 348 17.67 0.38 3.30
N ARG A 349 18.06 -0.54 4.19
CA ARG A 349 18.69 -1.79 3.78
C ARG A 349 17.75 -2.68 2.99
N LEU A 350 16.48 -2.80 3.41
CA LEU A 350 15.47 -3.52 2.63
C LEU A 350 15.28 -2.88 1.26
N PHE A 351 15.19 -1.54 1.19
CA PHE A 351 15.02 -0.84 -0.07
C PHE A 351 16.17 -1.14 -1.06
N LYS A 352 17.41 -1.10 -0.57
CA LYS A 352 18.62 -1.41 -1.36
C LYS A 352 18.71 -2.89 -1.75
N ASP A 353 18.39 -3.79 -0.83
CA ASP A 353 18.58 -5.23 -0.99
C ASP A 353 17.39 -5.94 -1.65
N PHE A 354 16.25 -5.27 -1.88
CA PHE A 354 15.01 -5.94 -2.29
C PHE A 354 15.15 -6.77 -3.57
N ARG A 355 15.87 -6.26 -4.57
CA ARG A 355 16.15 -7.03 -5.80
C ARG A 355 16.91 -8.31 -5.50
N SER A 356 17.98 -8.22 -4.70
CA SER A 356 18.75 -9.39 -4.26
C SER A 356 17.88 -10.39 -3.48
N ILE A 357 16.98 -9.91 -2.62
CA ILE A 357 16.02 -10.76 -1.90
C ILE A 357 15.08 -11.47 -2.89
N SER A 358 14.52 -10.73 -3.85
CA SER A 358 13.66 -11.27 -4.91
C SER A 358 14.38 -12.33 -5.75
N ASP A 359 15.64 -12.10 -6.10
CA ASP A 359 16.47 -13.04 -6.87
C ASP A 359 16.74 -14.32 -6.07
N ILE A 360 17.05 -14.20 -4.77
CA ILE A 360 17.22 -15.36 -3.88
C ILE A 360 15.93 -16.17 -3.83
N CYS A 361 14.78 -15.52 -3.64
CA CYS A 361 13.48 -16.19 -3.60
C CYS A 361 13.19 -16.91 -4.92
N THR A 362 13.47 -16.26 -6.05
CA THR A 362 13.26 -16.82 -7.39
C THR A 362 14.16 -18.04 -7.63
N LYS A 363 15.46 -17.94 -7.33
CA LYS A 363 16.44 -19.03 -7.53
C LYS A 363 16.09 -20.31 -6.77
N VAL A 364 15.48 -20.16 -5.60
CA VAL A 364 15.17 -21.27 -4.69
C VAL A 364 13.76 -21.82 -4.89
N CYS A 365 12.78 -20.95 -5.23
CA CYS A 365 11.38 -21.36 -5.35
C CYS A 365 10.94 -21.69 -6.77
N ASN A 366 11.70 -21.32 -7.81
CA ASN A 366 11.35 -21.57 -9.21
C ASN A 366 11.90 -22.91 -9.75
N ARG A 367 12.49 -23.76 -8.91
CA ARG A 367 13.02 -25.07 -9.29
C ARG A 367 11.92 -26.14 -9.23
N THR A 368 11.99 -27.11 -10.14
CA THR A 368 11.08 -28.28 -10.18
C THR A 368 11.23 -29.16 -8.94
N GLU A 369 12.46 -29.32 -8.45
CA GLU A 369 12.77 -29.98 -7.18
C GLU A 369 13.33 -28.96 -6.18
N ILE A 370 12.75 -28.94 -4.98
CA ILE A 370 13.11 -27.99 -3.94
C ILE A 370 14.02 -28.67 -2.92
N ASP A 371 15.29 -28.28 -2.89
CA ASP A 371 16.21 -28.67 -1.83
C ASP A 371 15.86 -27.92 -0.53
N LYS A 372 15.39 -28.67 0.47
CA LYS A 372 15.01 -28.12 1.78
C LYS A 372 16.16 -27.44 2.51
N SER A 373 17.40 -27.90 2.31
CA SER A 373 18.61 -27.32 2.93
C SER A 373 18.87 -25.93 2.37
N GLU A 374 18.90 -25.80 1.05
CA GLU A 374 19.08 -24.50 0.37
C GLU A 374 17.95 -23.52 0.72
N VAL A 375 16.70 -23.98 0.80
CA VAL A 375 15.58 -23.12 1.18
C VAL A 375 15.72 -22.61 2.61
N LYS A 376 16.19 -23.45 3.52
CA LYS A 376 16.42 -23.07 4.92
C LYS A 376 17.54 -22.04 5.02
N GLU A 377 18.63 -22.20 4.26
CA GLU A 377 19.70 -21.21 4.19
C GLU A 377 19.20 -19.87 3.62
N ALA A 378 18.45 -19.91 2.52
CA ALA A 378 17.85 -18.75 1.89
C ALA A 378 16.85 -18.04 2.82
N TYR A 379 16.03 -18.80 3.54
CA TYR A 379 15.12 -18.30 4.56
C TYR A 379 15.85 -17.44 5.59
N TRP A 380 16.94 -17.95 6.17
CA TRP A 380 17.71 -17.20 7.16
C TRP A 380 18.41 -15.97 6.58
N LYS A 381 18.84 -16.01 5.31
CA LYS A 381 19.40 -14.83 4.61
C LYS A 381 18.37 -13.71 4.41
N VAL A 382 17.09 -14.06 4.28
CA VAL A 382 16.01 -13.14 3.88
C VAL A 382 15.20 -12.65 5.08
N ILE A 383 14.86 -13.52 6.03
CA ILE A 383 13.87 -13.22 7.09
C ILE A 383 14.24 -11.99 7.92
N TYR A 384 15.51 -11.88 8.33
CA TYR A 384 15.99 -10.76 9.15
C TYR A 384 16.07 -9.43 8.39
N LYS A 385 15.99 -9.45 7.05
CA LYS A 385 15.91 -8.22 6.23
C LYS A 385 14.47 -7.74 6.06
N LEU A 386 13.51 -8.64 6.18
CA LEU A 386 12.09 -8.37 5.93
C LEU A 386 11.32 -8.00 7.19
N HIS A 387 11.74 -8.51 8.36
CA HIS A 387 11.09 -8.21 9.63
C HIS A 387 11.60 -6.88 10.17
N ILE A 388 10.84 -5.81 9.89
CA ILE A 388 11.16 -4.44 10.29
C ILE A 388 9.99 -3.92 11.11
N PHE A 389 10.25 -3.21 12.21
CA PHE A 389 9.20 -2.82 13.17
C PHE A 389 8.37 -4.01 13.67
N GLY A 390 8.94 -5.21 13.73
CA GLY A 390 8.14 -6.38 14.09
C GLY A 390 6.97 -6.68 13.13
N LEU A 391 6.93 -5.99 11.98
CA LEU A 391 6.01 -6.28 10.90
C LEU A 391 6.61 -7.43 10.11
N LYS A 392 6.00 -8.60 10.25
CA LYS A 392 6.16 -9.67 9.29
C LYS A 392 5.43 -9.22 8.01
N PRO A 393 6.09 -9.17 6.83
CA PRO A 393 5.36 -8.92 5.61
C PRO A 393 4.33 -10.02 5.43
N GLU A 394 3.06 -9.67 5.56
CA GLU A 394 1.95 -10.53 5.18
C GLU A 394 2.07 -10.71 3.67
N CYS A 395 2.64 -11.83 3.24
CA CYS A 395 2.86 -12.15 1.83
C CYS A 395 1.54 -12.42 1.07
N SER A 396 0.40 -12.27 1.77
CA SER A 396 -0.95 -12.32 1.25
C SER A 396 -1.77 -11.18 1.85
N PRO A 397 -2.39 -10.31 1.02
CA PRO A 397 -3.25 -9.22 1.48
C PRO A 397 -4.65 -9.68 1.93
N TYR A 398 -4.87 -10.99 2.08
CA TYR A 398 -6.19 -11.61 2.34
C TYR A 398 -6.22 -12.56 3.54
N PHE A 399 -5.22 -12.51 4.43
CA PHE A 399 -5.37 -13.14 5.75
C PHE A 399 -6.08 -12.21 6.73
#